data_AF-A0A9E5I2J6-F1
#
_entry.id   AF-A0A9E5I2J6-F1
#
_cell.length_a   1.000
_cell.length_b   1.000
_cell.length_c   1.000
_cell.angle_alpha   90.00
_cell.angle_beta   90.00
_cell.angle_gamma   90.00
#
_symmetry.space_group_name_H-M   'P 1'
#
loop_
_entity.id
_entity.type
_entity.pdbx_description
1 polymer ?
#
loop_
_entity_poly.entity_id
_entity_poly.type
_entity_poly.pdbx_seq_one_letter_code
_entity_poly.pdbx_strand_id
1 'polypeptide(L)'
;KDRKATIGTENFSLFRYESSPLRFDTNVEQWVTPDVVVKLNTKGKWVVHSNQAFKPRLTLNQEYSRILKENNSKKSNSALHQKMLEARWLIKNIEQREETILKVAQAIVERQQNFFHQGNIAMKPMVLREIASAIGMHESTISRVTNNKYLACPAGIFEFKYFFSAQLSSDKGGSVSATAVQSLIKQIITAEAPKKPISDNQITNLLASQGFTVARRTVAKYREQLRIPPAHLRKN
;
A
#
# COMPACT_ATOMS: atom_id res chain seq x y z
N LYS A 1 33.76 68.42 -9.25
CA LYS A 1 33.66 66.94 -9.30
C LYS A 1 33.44 66.45 -7.88
N ASP A 2 32.17 66.20 -7.60
CA ASP A 2 31.56 66.07 -6.27
C ASP A 2 32.13 64.94 -5.42
N ARG A 3 32.43 65.27 -4.16
CA ARG A 3 32.44 64.34 -3.04
C ARG A 3 31.47 64.88 -2.00
N LYS A 4 30.24 64.36 -1.99
CA LYS A 4 29.28 64.60 -0.91
C LYS A 4 29.57 63.64 0.23
N ALA A 5 29.97 64.20 1.36
CA ALA A 5 29.73 63.64 2.68
C ALA A 5 28.23 63.79 3.01
N THR A 6 27.61 62.78 3.63
CA THR A 6 26.47 63.02 4.54
C THR A 6 26.37 61.86 5.53
N ILE A 7 26.45 62.25 6.80
CA ILE A 7 26.21 61.51 8.04
C ILE A 7 24.70 61.39 8.25
N GLY A 8 24.24 60.37 8.98
CA GLY A 8 23.01 60.51 9.78
C GLY A 8 22.01 59.38 9.61
N THR A 9 22.21 58.33 10.41
CA THR A 9 21.18 57.39 10.85
C THR A 9 20.14 58.12 11.70
N GLU A 10 18.84 58.01 11.36
CA GLU A 10 17.79 57.48 12.25
C GLU A 10 16.36 57.62 11.66
N ASN A 11 15.61 56.53 11.83
CA ASN A 11 14.15 56.38 11.94
C ASN A 11 13.23 56.81 10.79
N PHE A 12 12.71 55.81 10.07
CA PHE A 12 11.30 55.80 9.63
C PHE A 12 10.71 54.39 9.72
N SER A 13 9.42 54.40 10.01
CA SER A 13 8.63 53.38 10.68
C SER A 13 8.01 52.33 9.76
N LEU A 14 7.70 51.19 10.38
CA LEU A 14 6.44 50.44 10.28
C LEU A 14 5.88 50.23 8.87
N PHE A 15 6.11 49.05 8.31
CA PHE A 15 5.06 48.09 7.90
C PHE A 15 5.77 46.83 7.37
N ARG A 16 5.87 45.81 8.22
CA ARG A 16 6.29 44.47 7.82
C ARG A 16 5.10 43.84 7.08
N TYR A 17 5.14 43.83 5.75
CA TYR A 17 4.22 43.04 4.95
C TYR A 17 4.60 41.57 5.13
N GLU A 18 3.96 40.89 6.09
CA GLU A 18 3.96 39.42 6.13
C GLU A 18 3.17 38.93 4.92
N SER A 19 3.88 38.70 3.81
CA SER A 19 3.37 37.82 2.78
C SER A 19 3.36 36.40 3.36
N SER A 20 2.25 36.03 4.01
CA SER A 20 1.93 34.63 4.29
C SER A 20 2.16 33.85 3.00
N PRO A 21 3.10 32.88 2.96
CA PRO A 21 3.14 32.00 1.82
C PRO A 21 1.84 31.21 1.87
N LEU A 22 0.95 31.48 0.91
CA LEU A 22 -0.11 30.56 0.53
C LEU A 22 0.55 29.20 0.38
N ARG A 23 0.38 28.34 1.39
CA ARG A 23 0.71 26.92 1.30
C ARG A 23 -0.23 26.37 0.25
N PHE A 24 0.21 26.36 -0.99
CA PHE A 24 -0.26 25.38 -1.93
C PHE A 24 0.09 24.04 -1.29
N ASP A 25 -0.91 23.41 -0.67
CA ASP A 25 -0.85 22.00 -0.35
C ASP A 25 -0.83 21.31 -1.72
N THR A 26 0.36 21.21 -2.30
CA THR A 26 0.63 20.29 -3.40
C THR A 26 0.58 18.90 -2.79
N ASN A 27 -0.63 18.49 -2.40
CA ASN A 27 -0.98 17.10 -2.37
C ASN A 27 -0.92 16.67 -3.83
N VAL A 28 0.29 16.39 -4.30
CA VAL A 28 0.53 15.65 -5.53
C VAL A 28 -0.22 14.37 -5.27
N GLU A 29 -1.45 14.27 -5.77
CA GLU A 29 -2.18 13.01 -5.78
C GLU A 29 -1.21 12.02 -6.44
N GLN A 30 -0.58 11.18 -5.63
CA GLN A 30 0.27 10.13 -6.17
C GLN A 30 -0.70 9.15 -6.81
N TRP A 31 -0.88 9.30 -8.12
CA TRP A 31 -1.70 8.38 -8.90
C TRP A 31 -0.99 7.03 -8.90
N VAL A 32 -1.36 6.20 -7.93
CA VAL A 32 -0.85 4.85 -7.81
C VAL A 32 -1.53 3.99 -8.86
N THR A 33 -0.75 3.50 -9.82
CA THR A 33 -1.25 2.56 -10.82
C THR A 33 -1.29 1.16 -10.22
N PRO A 34 -2.45 0.48 -10.20
CA PRO A 34 -2.56 -0.87 -9.65
C PRO A 34 -1.93 -1.91 -10.58
N ASP A 35 -1.22 -2.89 -10.03
CA ASP A 35 -0.67 -4.03 -10.76
C ASP A 35 -1.75 -5.06 -11.11
N VAL A 36 -2.74 -5.20 -10.23
CA VAL A 36 -3.84 -6.16 -10.36
C VAL A 36 -5.18 -5.51 -10.05
N VAL A 37 -6.24 -6.05 -10.63
CA VAL A 37 -7.63 -5.60 -10.43
C VAL A 37 -8.45 -6.77 -9.90
N VAL A 38 -9.15 -6.56 -8.81
CA VAL A 38 -10.03 -7.53 -8.17
C VAL A 38 -11.47 -7.23 -8.55
N LYS A 39 -12.16 -8.22 -9.11
CA LYS A 39 -13.56 -8.11 -9.57
C LYS A 39 -14.39 -9.27 -9.05
N LEU A 40 -15.69 -9.06 -8.94
CA LEU A 40 -16.63 -10.13 -8.65
C LEU A 40 -16.87 -10.93 -9.92
N ASN A 41 -16.75 -12.26 -9.85
CA ASN A 41 -17.14 -13.13 -10.95
C ASN A 41 -18.67 -13.38 -10.96
N THR A 42 -19.15 -14.05 -12.00
CA THR A 42 -20.57 -14.43 -12.15
C THR A 42 -21.10 -15.36 -11.04
N LYS A 43 -20.22 -15.97 -10.25
CA LYS A 43 -20.54 -16.86 -9.12
C LYS A 43 -20.44 -16.15 -7.76
N GLY A 44 -20.27 -14.83 -7.73
CA GLY A 44 -20.18 -14.06 -6.49
C GLY A 44 -18.87 -14.19 -5.72
N LYS A 45 -17.80 -14.71 -6.33
CA LYS A 45 -16.45 -14.79 -5.73
C LYS A 45 -15.55 -13.69 -6.26
N TRP A 46 -14.69 -13.15 -5.41
CA TRP A 46 -13.67 -12.19 -5.81
C TRP A 46 -12.52 -12.88 -6.53
N VAL A 47 -12.25 -12.44 -7.75
CA VAL A 47 -11.20 -12.97 -8.63
C VAL A 47 -10.21 -11.87 -9.01
N VAL A 48 -8.96 -12.25 -9.21
CA VAL A 48 -7.87 -11.34 -9.54
C VAL A 48 -7.57 -11.39 -11.03
N HIS A 49 -7.48 -10.23 -11.65
CA HIS A 49 -7.02 -10.03 -13.02
C HIS A 49 -5.75 -9.18 -13.03
N SER A 50 -4.79 -9.52 -13.90
CA SER A 50 -3.62 -8.67 -14.13
C SER A 50 -4.04 -7.39 -14.87
N ASN A 51 -3.48 -6.24 -14.49
CA ASN A 51 -3.75 -4.98 -15.16
C ASN A 51 -2.93 -4.89 -16.46
N GLN A 52 -3.53 -5.34 -17.58
CA GLN A 52 -2.85 -5.40 -18.87
C GLN A 52 -2.54 -4.02 -19.47
N ALA A 53 -3.17 -2.95 -19.01
CA ALA A 53 -3.03 -1.61 -19.58
C ALA A 53 -1.60 -1.03 -19.42
N PHE A 54 -0.83 -1.55 -18.46
CA PHE A 54 0.51 -1.04 -18.14
C PHE A 54 1.62 -2.07 -18.34
N LYS A 55 1.33 -3.15 -19.06
CA LYS A 55 2.32 -4.18 -19.38
C LYS A 55 3.18 -3.76 -20.57
N PRO A 56 4.52 -3.71 -20.43
CA PRO A 56 5.38 -3.56 -21.58
C PRO A 56 5.26 -4.82 -22.46
N ARG A 57 4.79 -4.67 -23.70
CA ARG A 57 4.80 -5.75 -24.69
C ARG A 57 6.21 -5.87 -25.26
N LEU A 58 7.01 -6.75 -24.64
CA LEU A 58 8.38 -7.00 -25.08
C LEU A 58 8.40 -8.14 -26.09
N THR A 59 8.75 -7.83 -27.34
CA THR A 59 8.97 -8.82 -28.38
C THR A 59 10.41 -8.75 -28.86
N LEU A 60 11.04 -9.89 -29.10
CA LEU A 60 12.35 -9.94 -29.75
C LEU A 60 12.21 -9.43 -31.19
N ASN A 61 13.18 -8.62 -31.64
CA ASN A 61 13.21 -8.16 -33.02
C ASN A 61 13.40 -9.35 -33.97
N GLN A 62 12.42 -9.57 -34.84
CA GLN A 62 12.35 -10.73 -35.71
C GLN A 62 13.51 -10.78 -36.73
N GLU A 63 13.98 -9.62 -37.20
CA GLU A 63 15.08 -9.54 -38.18
C GLU A 63 16.40 -10.03 -37.58
N TYR A 64 16.71 -9.67 -36.33
CA TYR A 64 17.89 -10.19 -35.64
C TYR A 64 17.78 -11.70 -35.38
N SER A 65 16.57 -12.20 -35.11
CA SER A 65 16.34 -13.63 -34.93
C SER A 65 16.54 -14.44 -36.23
N ARG A 66 16.28 -13.83 -37.40
CA ARG A 66 16.54 -14.42 -38.72
C ARG A 66 18.03 -14.41 -39.05
N ILE A 67 18.71 -13.27 -38.89
CA ILE A 67 20.15 -13.12 -39.14
C ILE A 67 20.98 -14.12 -38.31
N LEU A 68 20.58 -14.38 -37.06
CA LEU A 68 21.25 -15.35 -36.20
C LEU A 68 20.98 -16.81 -36.62
N LYS A 69 19.79 -17.13 -37.12
CA LYS A 69 19.48 -18.47 -37.64
C LYS A 69 20.25 -18.79 -38.93
N GLU A 70 20.39 -17.80 -39.82
CA GLU A 70 21.07 -17.94 -41.12
C GLU A 70 22.60 -18.01 -40.99
N ASN A 71 23.19 -17.37 -39.97
CA ASN A 71 24.64 -17.26 -39.81
C ASN A 71 25.26 -18.16 -38.74
N ASN A 72 24.59 -19.26 -38.36
CA ASN A 72 25.08 -20.24 -37.36
C ASN A 72 26.47 -20.84 -37.70
N SER A 73 27.00 -20.63 -38.91
CA SER A 73 28.26 -21.17 -39.41
C SER A 73 29.48 -20.24 -39.27
N LYS A 74 29.34 -18.97 -38.86
CA LYS A 74 30.46 -18.01 -38.78
C LYS A 74 30.72 -17.54 -37.33
N LYS A 75 31.95 -17.77 -36.83
CA LYS A 75 32.49 -17.34 -35.51
C LYS A 75 32.30 -15.84 -35.18
N SER A 76 31.94 -15.00 -36.15
CA SER A 76 31.76 -13.55 -36.01
C SER A 76 30.48 -13.12 -35.25
N ASN A 77 29.55 -14.04 -34.94
CA ASN A 77 28.25 -13.71 -34.35
C ASN A 77 28.07 -14.09 -32.87
N SER A 78 29.13 -14.48 -32.17
CA SER A 78 29.05 -14.91 -30.76
C SER A 78 28.48 -13.82 -29.83
N ALA A 79 28.89 -12.56 -30.02
CA ALA A 79 28.42 -11.43 -29.22
C ALA A 79 26.92 -11.13 -29.43
N LEU A 80 26.44 -11.17 -30.68
CA LEU A 80 25.02 -10.95 -31.00
C LEU A 80 24.15 -12.10 -30.48
N HIS A 81 24.65 -13.35 -30.57
CA HIS A 81 23.98 -14.51 -30.00
C HIS A 81 23.85 -14.39 -28.48
N GLN A 82 24.92 -13.97 -27.79
CA GLN A 82 24.90 -13.73 -26.35
C GLN A 82 23.88 -12.64 -25.96
N LYS A 83 23.83 -11.52 -26.69
CA LYS A 83 22.83 -10.46 -26.45
C LYS A 83 21.39 -10.93 -26.66
N MET A 84 21.15 -11.81 -27.63
CA MET A 84 19.83 -12.39 -27.85
C MET A 84 19.44 -13.35 -26.71
N LEU A 85 20.38 -14.14 -26.18
CA LEU A 85 20.13 -14.97 -25.00
C LEU A 85 19.80 -14.10 -23.78
N GLU A 86 20.59 -13.06 -23.52
CA GLU A 86 20.34 -12.09 -22.44
C GLU A 86 18.94 -11.47 -22.56
N ALA A 87 18.55 -11.03 -23.76
CA ALA A 87 17.22 -10.47 -24.01
C ALA A 87 16.09 -11.49 -23.76
N ARG A 88 16.27 -12.75 -24.20
CA ARG A 88 15.29 -13.82 -23.94
C ARG A 88 15.15 -14.11 -22.44
N TRP A 89 16.27 -14.17 -21.73
CA TRP A 89 16.27 -14.34 -20.28
C TRP A 89 15.58 -13.18 -19.57
N LEU A 90 15.80 -11.94 -20.02
CA LEU A 90 15.12 -10.77 -19.47
C LEU A 90 13.60 -10.87 -19.63
N ILE A 91 13.11 -11.20 -20.83
CA ILE A 91 11.67 -11.36 -21.10
C ILE A 91 11.08 -12.43 -20.18
N LYS A 92 11.73 -13.60 -20.11
CA LYS A 92 11.30 -14.70 -19.25
C LYS A 92 11.24 -14.30 -17.76
N ASN A 93 12.24 -13.55 -17.29
CA ASN A 93 12.28 -13.07 -15.91
C ASN A 93 11.15 -12.08 -15.61
N ILE A 94 10.78 -11.24 -16.58
CA ILE A 94 9.65 -10.31 -16.46
C ILE A 94 8.34 -11.09 -16.37
N GLU A 95 8.13 -12.07 -17.25
CA GLU A 95 6.95 -12.94 -17.24
C GLU A 95 6.82 -13.71 -15.91
N GLN A 96 7.92 -14.30 -15.43
CA GLN A 96 7.94 -15.03 -14.16
C GLN A 96 7.64 -14.12 -12.96
N ARG A 97 8.16 -12.89 -12.96
CA ARG A 97 7.86 -11.90 -11.93
C ARG A 97 6.38 -11.55 -11.93
N GLU A 98 5.79 -11.39 -13.11
CA GLU A 98 4.37 -11.07 -13.26
C GLU A 98 3.48 -12.22 -12.76
N GLU A 99 3.81 -13.45 -13.16
CA GLU A 99 3.13 -14.65 -12.69
C GLU A 99 3.18 -14.75 -11.15
N THR A 100 4.33 -14.42 -10.56
CA THR A 100 4.50 -14.39 -9.11
C THR A 100 3.59 -13.36 -8.45
N ILE A 101 3.53 -12.13 -8.99
CA ILE A 101 2.64 -11.07 -8.47
C ILE A 101 1.19 -11.53 -8.51
N LEU A 102 0.77 -12.14 -9.62
CA LEU A 102 -0.59 -12.62 -9.79
C LEU A 102 -0.93 -13.74 -8.79
N LYS A 103 -0.03 -14.72 -8.60
CA LYS A 103 -0.21 -15.80 -7.61
C LYS A 103 -0.32 -15.26 -6.19
N VAL A 104 0.54 -14.29 -5.83
CA VAL A 104 0.48 -13.64 -4.50
C VAL A 104 -0.84 -12.90 -4.32
N ALA A 105 -1.27 -12.13 -5.32
CA ALA A 105 -2.55 -11.43 -5.27
C ALA A 105 -3.75 -12.40 -5.13
N GLN A 106 -3.76 -13.50 -5.87
CA GLN A 106 -4.79 -14.52 -5.78
C GLN A 106 -4.86 -15.12 -4.37
N ALA A 107 -3.71 -15.49 -3.80
CA ALA A 107 -3.64 -16.07 -2.45
C ALA A 107 -4.09 -15.07 -1.37
N ILE A 108 -3.81 -13.77 -1.54
CA ILE A 108 -4.30 -12.70 -0.65
C ILE A 108 -5.83 -12.62 -0.76
N VAL A 109 -6.38 -12.53 -1.97
CA VAL A 109 -7.82 -12.37 -2.21
C VAL A 109 -8.61 -13.58 -1.74
N GLU A 110 -8.10 -14.79 -1.95
CA GLU A 110 -8.73 -16.03 -1.49
C GLU A 110 -8.87 -16.08 0.04
N ARG A 111 -7.84 -15.66 0.78
CA ARG A 111 -7.91 -15.61 2.24
C ARG A 111 -8.73 -14.43 2.77
N GLN A 112 -8.77 -13.32 2.03
CA GLN A 112 -9.42 -12.06 2.45
C GLN A 112 -10.81 -11.84 1.82
N GLN A 113 -11.52 -12.89 1.39
CA GLN A 113 -12.86 -12.73 0.77
C GLN A 113 -13.80 -11.86 1.63
N ASN A 114 -13.80 -12.03 2.94
CA ASN A 114 -14.63 -11.25 3.86
C ASN A 114 -14.34 -9.74 3.80
N PHE A 115 -13.07 -9.35 3.68
CA PHE A 115 -12.68 -7.96 3.51
C PHE A 115 -13.28 -7.35 2.24
N PHE A 116 -13.25 -8.08 1.12
CA PHE A 116 -13.78 -7.54 -0.13
C PHE A 116 -15.32 -7.41 -0.12
N HIS A 117 -16.02 -8.11 0.77
CA HIS A 117 -17.46 -7.96 0.97
C HIS A 117 -17.85 -6.92 2.02
N GLN A 118 -17.12 -6.85 3.15
CA GLN A 118 -17.53 -6.09 4.35
C GLN A 118 -16.52 -4.99 4.74
N GLY A 119 -15.45 -4.84 3.97
CA GLY A 119 -14.39 -3.86 4.20
C GLY A 119 -13.46 -4.22 5.36
N ASN A 120 -12.79 -3.19 5.88
CA ASN A 120 -11.68 -3.30 6.84
C ASN A 120 -12.06 -4.06 8.13
N ILE A 121 -13.32 -3.99 8.56
CA ILE A 121 -13.81 -4.61 9.81
C ILE A 121 -13.71 -6.14 9.73
N ALA A 122 -13.89 -6.72 8.54
CA ALA A 122 -13.87 -8.16 8.32
C ALA A 122 -12.50 -8.67 7.84
N MET A 123 -11.46 -7.87 8.00
CA MET A 123 -10.09 -8.23 7.67
C MET A 123 -9.62 -9.37 8.57
N LYS A 124 -9.19 -10.49 7.96
CA LYS A 124 -8.63 -11.62 8.70
C LYS A 124 -7.14 -11.40 8.96
N PRO A 125 -6.60 -11.85 10.10
CA PRO A 125 -5.15 -11.92 10.28
C PRO A 125 -4.50 -12.75 9.17
N MET A 126 -3.35 -12.30 8.69
CA MET A 126 -2.58 -12.99 7.67
C MET A 126 -1.10 -12.62 7.84
N VAL A 127 -0.24 -13.63 7.80
CA VAL A 127 1.22 -13.46 7.87
C VAL A 127 1.87 -13.91 6.56
N LEU A 128 3.03 -13.33 6.25
CA LEU A 128 3.75 -13.61 5.00
C LEU A 128 4.07 -15.10 4.83
N ARG A 129 4.43 -15.79 5.92
CA ARG A 129 4.71 -17.24 5.94
C ARG A 129 3.57 -18.10 5.40
N GLU A 130 2.31 -17.74 5.66
CA GLU A 130 1.16 -18.52 5.19
C GLU A 130 0.99 -18.44 3.68
N ILE A 131 1.20 -17.25 3.11
CA ILE A 131 1.18 -17.04 1.66
C ILE A 131 2.38 -17.72 0.99
N ALA A 132 3.56 -17.58 1.60
CA ALA A 132 4.79 -18.22 1.15
C ALA A 132 4.63 -19.75 1.05
N SER A 133 4.06 -20.38 2.09
CA SER A 133 3.77 -21.82 2.11
C SER A 133 2.72 -22.23 1.07
N ALA A 134 1.67 -21.42 0.86
CA ALA A 134 0.62 -21.74 -0.10
C ALA A 134 1.09 -21.72 -1.56
N ILE A 135 2.05 -20.85 -1.89
CA ILE A 135 2.57 -20.68 -3.25
C ILE A 135 3.87 -21.47 -3.47
N GLY A 136 4.44 -22.06 -2.42
CA GLY A 136 5.71 -22.79 -2.48
C GLY A 136 6.93 -21.88 -2.69
N MET A 137 6.91 -20.69 -2.11
CA MET A 137 7.99 -19.70 -2.21
C MET A 137 8.56 -19.35 -0.83
N HIS A 138 9.74 -18.73 -0.80
CA HIS A 138 10.30 -18.21 0.44
C HIS A 138 9.61 -16.92 0.89
N GLU A 139 9.50 -16.75 2.21
CA GLU A 139 8.92 -15.55 2.84
C GLU A 139 9.62 -14.26 2.39
N SER A 140 10.94 -14.29 2.22
CA SER A 140 11.73 -13.17 1.72
C SER A 140 11.34 -12.75 0.30
N THR A 141 10.96 -13.70 -0.55
CA THR A 141 10.45 -13.42 -1.90
C THR A 141 9.08 -12.77 -1.83
N ILE A 142 8.18 -13.26 -0.97
CA ILE A 142 6.85 -12.67 -0.78
C ILE A 142 6.96 -11.24 -0.26
N SER A 143 7.78 -11.01 0.78
CA SER A 143 8.04 -9.68 1.35
C SER A 143 8.48 -8.66 0.28
N ARG A 144 9.39 -9.07 -0.61
CA ARG A 144 9.85 -8.21 -1.74
C ARG A 144 8.74 -7.95 -2.75
N VAL A 145 7.93 -8.97 -3.06
CA VAL A 145 6.81 -8.86 -4.01
C VAL A 145 5.70 -7.99 -3.45
N THR A 146 5.43 -8.01 -2.15
CA THR A 146 4.32 -7.25 -1.54
C THR A 146 4.58 -5.75 -1.42
N ASN A 147 5.83 -5.33 -1.48
CA ASN A 147 6.21 -3.91 -1.36
C ASN A 147 6.01 -3.18 -2.69
N ASN A 148 5.38 -2.00 -2.64
CA ASN A 148 5.08 -1.17 -3.81
C ASN A 148 4.34 -1.96 -4.90
N LYS A 149 3.47 -2.89 -4.51
CA LYS A 149 2.53 -3.57 -5.39
C LYS A 149 1.12 -3.32 -4.90
N TYR A 150 0.24 -2.97 -5.82
CA TYR A 150 -1.07 -2.46 -5.50
C TYR A 150 -2.15 -3.26 -6.21
N LEU A 151 -3.25 -3.49 -5.50
CA LEU A 151 -4.47 -4.04 -6.05
C LEU A 151 -5.56 -2.99 -6.03
N ALA A 152 -6.30 -2.89 -7.13
CA ALA A 152 -7.53 -2.12 -7.18
C ALA A 152 -8.72 -3.05 -6.94
N CYS A 153 -9.64 -2.64 -6.08
CA CYS A 153 -10.94 -3.27 -5.88
C CYS A 153 -12.02 -2.18 -5.79
N PRO A 154 -13.31 -2.54 -5.77
CA PRO A 154 -14.39 -1.53 -5.67
C PRO A 154 -14.31 -0.64 -4.43
N ALA A 155 -13.64 -1.09 -3.36
CA ALA A 155 -13.42 -0.31 -2.14
C ALA A 155 -12.24 0.69 -2.24
N GLY A 156 -11.42 0.61 -3.29
CA GLY A 156 -10.26 1.48 -3.50
C GLY A 156 -9.00 0.73 -3.93
N ILE A 157 -7.86 1.42 -3.85
CA ILE A 157 -6.54 0.87 -4.18
C ILE A 157 -5.79 0.58 -2.88
N PHE A 158 -5.28 -0.65 -2.75
CA PHE A 158 -4.57 -1.12 -1.56
C PHE A 158 -3.23 -1.71 -1.94
N GLU A 159 -2.18 -1.37 -1.18
CA GLU A 159 -0.90 -2.05 -1.30
C GLU A 159 -1.04 -3.48 -0.76
N PHE A 160 -0.33 -4.45 -1.33
CA PHE A 160 -0.42 -5.84 -0.87
C PHE A 160 -0.05 -5.96 0.61
N LYS A 161 0.96 -5.20 1.06
CA LYS A 161 1.38 -5.19 2.47
C LYS A 161 0.26 -4.85 3.46
N TYR A 162 -0.78 -4.12 3.02
CA TYR A 162 -1.90 -3.71 3.86
C TYR A 162 -2.69 -4.91 4.45
N PHE A 163 -2.72 -6.03 3.73
CA PHE A 163 -3.45 -7.23 4.12
C PHE A 163 -2.69 -8.09 5.13
N PHE A 164 -1.41 -7.80 5.36
CA PHE A 164 -0.58 -8.52 6.30
C PHE A 164 -0.62 -7.80 7.64
N SER A 165 -1.33 -8.41 8.58
CA SER A 165 -1.56 -7.83 9.90
C SER A 165 -1.34 -8.87 10.97
N ALA A 166 -0.77 -8.44 12.09
CA ALA A 166 -0.62 -9.29 13.26
C ALA A 166 -1.98 -9.76 13.79
N GLN A 167 -1.99 -10.99 14.27
CA GLN A 167 -3.13 -11.59 14.93
C GLN A 167 -3.26 -11.08 16.37
N LEU A 168 -4.47 -10.67 16.74
CA LEU A 168 -4.87 -10.43 18.12
C LEU A 168 -5.85 -11.52 18.57
N SER A 169 -5.70 -11.95 19.81
CA SER A 169 -6.58 -12.95 20.43
C SER A 169 -7.96 -12.34 20.71
N SER A 170 -9.02 -13.08 20.42
CA SER A 170 -10.39 -12.77 20.85
C SER A 170 -10.91 -13.90 21.73
N ASP A 171 -11.60 -13.54 22.81
CA ASP A 171 -12.09 -14.49 23.83
C ASP A 171 -13.18 -15.42 23.29
N LYS A 172 -13.82 -15.09 22.15
CA LYS A 172 -14.84 -15.91 21.48
C LYS A 172 -14.25 -16.99 20.56
N GLY A 173 -12.99 -17.36 20.74
CA GLY A 173 -12.29 -18.35 19.88
C GLY A 173 -11.98 -17.85 18.47
N GLY A 174 -12.12 -16.54 18.23
CA GLY A 174 -11.80 -15.88 16.97
C GLY A 174 -10.43 -15.22 16.98
N SER A 175 -9.93 -14.88 15.81
CA SER A 175 -8.71 -14.08 15.63
C SER A 175 -9.03 -12.82 14.86
N VAL A 176 -8.50 -11.68 15.31
CA VAL A 176 -8.81 -10.37 14.72
C VAL A 176 -7.54 -9.68 14.27
N SER A 177 -7.61 -9.05 13.10
CA SER A 177 -6.49 -8.29 12.56
C SER A 177 -6.32 -6.96 13.29
N ALA A 178 -5.09 -6.50 13.45
CA ALA A 178 -4.80 -5.15 13.92
C ALA A 178 -5.54 -4.08 13.07
N THR A 179 -5.65 -4.29 11.76
CA THR A 179 -6.35 -3.40 10.82
C THR A 179 -7.86 -3.33 11.10
N ALA A 180 -8.50 -4.45 11.42
CA ALA A 180 -9.92 -4.46 11.82
C ALA A 180 -10.13 -3.70 13.13
N VAL A 181 -9.27 -3.90 14.13
CA VAL A 181 -9.34 -3.17 15.40
C VAL A 181 -9.14 -1.66 15.19
N GLN A 182 -8.17 -1.25 14.37
CA GLN A 182 -7.98 0.16 14.01
C GLN A 182 -9.23 0.75 13.34
N SER A 183 -9.86 0.01 12.42
CA SER A 183 -11.09 0.44 11.77
C SER A 183 -12.24 0.60 12.77
N LEU A 184 -12.39 -0.33 13.71
CA LEU A 184 -13.41 -0.24 14.77
C LEU A 184 -13.16 0.95 15.70
N ILE A 185 -11.91 1.19 16.12
CA ILE A 185 -11.53 2.36 16.92
C ILE A 185 -11.92 3.65 16.17
N LYS A 186 -11.61 3.73 14.87
CA LYS A 186 -11.97 4.87 14.04
C LYS A 186 -13.49 5.07 13.99
N GLN A 187 -14.27 4.00 13.84
CA GLN A 187 -15.74 4.07 13.82
C GLN A 187 -16.31 4.55 15.16
N ILE A 188 -15.84 3.99 16.27
CA ILE A 188 -16.27 4.39 17.63
C ILE A 188 -16.00 5.88 17.86
N ILE A 189 -14.81 6.34 17.48
CA ILE A 189 -14.42 7.74 17.64
C ILE A 189 -15.21 8.65 16.71
N THR A 190 -15.43 8.26 15.45
CA THR A 190 -16.18 9.08 14.48
C THR A 190 -17.65 9.22 14.88
N ALA A 191 -18.21 8.23 15.57
CA ALA A 191 -19.58 8.25 16.08
C ALA A 191 -19.75 8.93 17.45
N GLU A 192 -18.68 9.48 18.04
CA GLU A 192 -18.75 10.06 19.38
C GLU A 192 -19.43 11.44 19.39
N ALA A 193 -20.00 11.81 20.54
CA ALA A 193 -20.55 13.14 20.75
C ALA A 193 -19.40 14.15 21.02
N PRO A 194 -19.31 15.29 20.30
CA PRO A 194 -18.22 16.26 20.47
C PRO A 194 -18.04 16.79 21.89
N LYS A 195 -19.15 16.90 22.64
CA LYS A 195 -19.16 17.39 24.03
C LYS A 195 -18.69 16.35 25.06
N LYS A 196 -18.66 15.07 24.67
CA LYS A 196 -18.32 13.94 25.54
C LYS A 196 -17.47 12.91 24.78
N PRO A 197 -16.21 13.26 24.44
CA PRO A 197 -15.32 12.37 23.73
C PRO A 197 -15.04 11.11 24.55
N ILE A 198 -14.93 9.98 23.86
CA ILE A 198 -14.78 8.66 24.48
C ILE A 198 -13.29 8.45 24.80
N SER A 199 -12.99 8.11 26.06
CA SER A 199 -11.61 7.81 26.49
C SER A 199 -11.11 6.45 25.99
N ASP A 200 -9.78 6.27 25.91
CA ASP A 200 -9.17 5.01 25.51
C ASP A 200 -9.62 3.81 26.38
N ASN A 201 -9.93 4.05 27.66
CA ASN A 201 -10.51 3.04 28.57
C ASN A 201 -11.93 2.65 28.14
N GLN A 202 -12.77 3.62 27.79
CA GLN A 202 -14.13 3.35 27.32
C GLN A 202 -14.13 2.63 25.97
N ILE A 203 -13.22 3.00 25.06
CA ILE A 203 -13.02 2.28 23.79
C ILE A 203 -12.63 0.82 24.06
N THR A 204 -11.73 0.58 25.01
CA THR A 204 -11.33 -0.78 25.43
C THR A 204 -12.55 -1.59 25.91
N ASN A 205 -13.39 -1.00 26.75
CA ASN A 205 -14.59 -1.67 27.27
C ASN A 205 -15.63 -1.94 26.17
N LEU A 206 -15.81 -1.00 25.23
CA LEU A 206 -16.70 -1.19 24.08
C LEU A 206 -16.22 -2.33 23.18
N LEU A 207 -14.93 -2.39 22.88
CA LEU A 207 -14.32 -3.48 22.14
C LEU A 207 -14.50 -4.83 22.87
N ALA A 208 -14.29 -4.86 24.19
CA ALA A 208 -14.50 -6.06 25.00
C ALA A 208 -15.96 -6.53 24.95
N SER A 209 -16.94 -5.62 24.98
CA SER A 209 -18.37 -5.96 24.85
C SER A 209 -18.71 -6.59 23.49
N GLN A 210 -17.96 -6.25 22.45
CA GLN A 210 -18.07 -6.86 21.12
C GLN A 210 -17.32 -8.20 21.01
N GLY A 211 -16.54 -8.57 22.04
CA GLY A 211 -15.74 -9.79 22.10
C GLY A 211 -14.27 -9.59 21.73
N PHE A 212 -13.79 -8.35 21.65
CA PHE A 212 -12.41 -8.01 21.29
C PHE A 212 -11.61 -7.55 22.51
N THR A 213 -10.67 -8.38 22.95
CA THR A 213 -9.88 -8.10 24.15
C THR A 213 -8.59 -7.41 23.77
N VAL A 214 -8.57 -6.08 23.94
CA VAL A 214 -7.45 -5.23 23.53
C VAL A 214 -7.02 -4.38 24.72
N ALA A 215 -5.72 -4.36 25.04
CA ALA A 215 -5.22 -3.53 26.13
C ALA A 215 -5.34 -2.03 25.81
N ARG A 216 -5.59 -1.19 26.82
CA ARG A 216 -5.65 0.28 26.69
C ARG A 216 -4.44 0.87 25.96
N ARG A 217 -3.22 0.41 26.27
CA ARG A 217 -1.98 0.86 25.61
C ARG A 217 -2.00 0.58 24.11
N THR A 218 -2.59 -0.53 23.69
CA THR A 218 -2.76 -0.90 22.27
C THR A 218 -3.77 0.01 21.59
N VAL A 219 -4.89 0.34 22.26
CA VAL A 219 -5.86 1.32 21.75
C VAL A 219 -5.20 2.69 21.55
N ALA A 220 -4.44 3.17 22.53
CA ALA A 220 -3.72 4.44 22.43
C ALA A 220 -2.72 4.43 21.26
N LYS A 221 -1.92 3.37 21.12
CA LYS A 221 -0.98 3.19 20.00
C LYS A 221 -1.71 3.21 18.64
N TYR A 222 -2.84 2.52 18.51
CA TYR A 222 -3.61 2.49 17.27
C TYR A 222 -4.26 3.83 16.97
N ARG A 223 -4.77 4.54 17.97
CA ARG A 223 -5.29 5.90 17.84
C ARG A 223 -4.21 6.88 17.33
N GLU A 224 -3.00 6.80 17.88
CA GLU A 224 -1.86 7.60 17.43
C GLU A 224 -1.45 7.28 15.98
N GLN A 225 -1.43 6.00 15.60
CA GLN A 225 -1.19 5.60 14.20
C GLN A 225 -2.25 6.15 13.24
N LEU A 226 -3.49 6.29 13.71
CA LEU A 226 -4.59 6.93 12.98
C LEU A 226 -4.56 8.47 13.05
N ARG A 227 -3.55 9.06 13.71
CA ARG A 227 -3.39 10.50 13.92
C ARG A 227 -4.57 11.15 14.64
N ILE A 228 -5.26 10.41 15.50
CA ILE A 228 -6.39 10.91 16.27
C ILE A 228 -5.89 11.38 17.65
N PRO A 229 -6.21 12.61 18.10
CA PRO A 229 -5.76 13.10 19.40
C PRO A 229 -6.49 12.40 20.57
N PRO A 230 -5.90 12.39 21.78
CA PRO A 230 -6.54 11.83 22.98
C PRO A 230 -7.83 12.57 23.32
N ALA A 231 -8.72 11.92 24.09
CA ALA A 231 -10.06 12.42 24.37
C ALA A 231 -10.11 13.85 24.96
N HIS A 232 -9.14 14.22 25.81
CA HIS A 232 -9.10 15.57 26.41
C HIS A 232 -8.88 16.69 25.38
N LEU A 233 -8.21 16.42 24.26
CA LEU A 233 -7.99 17.37 23.17
C LEU A 233 -9.11 17.34 22.11
N ARG A 234 -10.05 16.39 22.20
CA ARG A 234 -11.19 16.26 21.28
C ARG A 234 -12.47 16.91 21.80
N LYS A 235 -12.43 17.43 23.03
CA LYS A 235 -13.59 18.05 23.66
C LYS A 235 -13.74 19.48 23.14
N ASN A 236 -14.80 19.72 22.38
CA ASN A 236 -15.23 21.06 21.95
C ASN A 236 -16.36 21.58 22.82
#